data_AF-A0A7S1QEQ2-F1
#
_entry.id   AF-A0A7S1QEQ2-F1
#
_cell.length_a   1.000
_cell.length_b   1.000
_cell.length_c   1.000
_cell.angle_alpha   90.00
_cell.angle_beta   90.00
_cell.angle_gamma   90.00
#
_symmetry.space_group_name_H-M   'P 1'
#
loop_
_entity.id
_entity.type
_entity.pdbx_description
1 polymer ?
#
loop_
_entity_poly.entity_id
_entity_poly.type
_entity_poly.pdbx_seq_one_letter_code
_entity_poly.pdbx_strand_id
1 'polypeptide(L)'
;MVLRGLADLSPEQLVQVSEIFGELEPELDESKRRYKVCGVSSVMRLGNTRHASGNLTALFAKDPPLPASGSPQYREADRKPVWHTDSTYRKRPPVGSLLLCKQAPPGGGATCWADMYGAFEALDAATQER
;
A
#
# COMPACT_ATOMS: atom_id res chain seq x y z
N MET A 1 12.45 3.72 -0.41
CA MET A 1 12.98 5.08 -0.19
C MET A 1 12.10 5.81 0.82
N VAL A 2 12.65 6.68 1.67
CA VAL A 2 11.87 7.50 2.63
C VAL A 2 12.23 8.97 2.46
N LEU A 3 11.24 9.79 2.12
CA LEU A 3 11.36 11.24 2.05
C LEU A 3 10.79 11.85 3.35
N ARG A 4 11.56 12.72 4.01
CA ARG A 4 11.18 13.33 5.30
C ARG A 4 10.77 14.80 5.10
N GLY A 5 10.01 15.34 6.05
CA GLY A 5 9.59 16.76 6.02
C GLY A 5 8.43 17.07 5.08
N LEU A 6 7.70 16.06 4.61
CA LEU A 6 6.60 16.20 3.64
C LEU A 6 5.22 15.98 4.25
N ALA A 7 5.09 16.00 5.59
CA ALA A 7 3.84 15.66 6.28
C ALA A 7 2.67 16.58 5.89
N ASP A 8 2.96 17.83 5.53
CA ASP A 8 1.96 18.86 5.24
C ASP A 8 1.57 18.96 3.76
N LEU A 9 2.07 18.06 2.90
CA LEU A 9 1.67 18.06 1.49
C LEU A 9 0.14 17.96 1.35
N SER A 10 -0.40 18.77 0.45
CA SER A 10 -1.76 18.63 -0.05
C SER A 10 -1.87 17.39 -0.96
N PRO A 11 -3.09 16.87 -1.19
CA PRO A 11 -3.31 15.80 -2.16
C PRO A 11 -2.81 16.14 -3.57
N GLU A 12 -2.93 17.38 -4.02
CA GLU A 12 -2.46 17.86 -5.32
C GLU A 12 -0.93 17.90 -5.37
N GLN A 13 -0.28 18.35 -4.30
CA GLN A 13 1.18 18.31 -4.21
C GLN A 13 1.71 16.88 -4.14
N LEU A 14 0.97 15.96 -3.51
CA LEU A 14 1.30 14.54 -3.51
C LEU A 14 1.28 13.94 -4.92
N VAL A 15 0.32 14.35 -5.75
CA VAL A 15 0.26 13.99 -7.19
C VAL A 15 1.51 14.51 -7.91
N GLN A 16 1.84 15.80 -7.75
CA GLN A 16 3.02 16.41 -8.38
C GLN A 16 4.33 15.70 -7.99
N VAL A 17 4.48 15.32 -6.72
CA VAL A 17 5.65 14.55 -6.28
C VAL A 17 5.66 13.16 -6.88
N SER A 18 4.49 12.52 -7.03
CA SER A 18 4.37 11.17 -7.61
C SER A 18 4.76 11.17 -9.09
N GLU A 19 4.42 12.22 -9.84
CA GLU A 19 4.73 12.37 -11.27
C GLU A 19 6.24 12.45 -11.56
N ILE A 20 7.07 12.81 -10.57
CA ILE A 20 8.53 12.77 -10.69
C ILE A 20 9.04 11.32 -10.91
N PHE A 21 8.32 10.33 -10.38
CA PHE A 21 8.71 8.92 -10.45
C PHE A 21 8.16 8.18 -11.68
N GLY A 22 7.18 8.78 -12.37
CA GLY A 22 6.59 8.20 -13.57
C GLY A 22 5.15 8.64 -13.83
N GLU A 23 4.54 8.05 -14.85
CA GLU A 23 3.14 8.28 -15.19
C GLU A 23 2.23 7.82 -14.04
N LEU A 24 1.36 8.71 -13.57
CA LEU A 24 0.40 8.41 -12.52
C LEU A 24 -0.85 7.76 -13.11
N GLU A 25 -1.40 6.77 -12.40
CA GLU A 25 -2.69 6.21 -12.75
C GLU A 25 -3.79 7.30 -12.62
N PRO A 26 -4.53 7.61 -13.70
CA PRO A 26 -5.45 8.74 -13.70
C PRO A 26 -6.67 8.50 -12.79
N GLU A 27 -7.05 7.23 -12.62
CA GLU A 27 -8.13 6.82 -11.76
C GLU A 27 -7.79 5.59 -10.94
N LEU A 28 -8.31 5.56 -9.72
CA LEU A 28 -8.32 4.38 -8.88
C LEU A 28 -9.26 3.31 -9.45
N ASP A 29 -8.88 2.06 -9.25
CA ASP A 29 -9.74 0.90 -9.50
C ASP A 29 -11.07 0.98 -8.74
N GLU A 30 -12.10 0.33 -9.28
CA GLU A 30 -13.47 0.34 -8.74
C GLU A 30 -13.56 0.02 -7.25
N SER A 31 -12.78 -0.95 -6.77
CA SER A 31 -12.74 -1.33 -5.36
C SER A 31 -12.15 -0.25 -4.45
N LYS A 32 -11.35 0.67 -5.02
CA LYS A 32 -10.65 1.74 -4.32
C LYS A 32 -11.34 3.11 -4.46
N ARG A 33 -12.20 3.31 -5.48
CA ARG A 33 -12.90 4.59 -5.76
C ARG A 33 -13.66 5.16 -4.56
N ARG A 34 -14.21 4.31 -3.68
CA ARG A 34 -14.95 4.74 -2.47
C ARG A 34 -14.06 5.51 -1.49
N TYR A 35 -12.77 5.24 -1.49
CA TYR A 35 -11.82 5.80 -0.52
C TYR A 35 -11.01 6.96 -1.10
N LYS A 36 -11.40 7.46 -2.28
CA LYS A 36 -10.72 8.57 -2.95
C LYS A 36 -10.77 9.86 -2.14
N VAL A 37 -9.76 10.69 -2.31
CA VAL A 37 -9.78 12.06 -1.81
C VAL A 37 -10.70 12.90 -2.70
N CYS A 38 -11.56 13.71 -2.08
CA CYS A 38 -12.46 14.59 -2.85
C CYS A 38 -11.62 15.58 -3.67
N GLY A 39 -11.94 15.73 -4.96
CA GLY A 39 -11.20 16.60 -5.87
C GLY A 39 -9.96 15.98 -6.52
N VAL A 40 -9.45 14.83 -6.04
CA VAL A 40 -8.24 14.19 -6.56
C VAL A 40 -8.48 12.70 -6.80
N SER A 41 -8.67 12.30 -8.06
CA SER A 41 -9.09 10.95 -8.46
C SER A 41 -8.03 9.86 -8.28
N SER A 42 -6.75 10.23 -8.28
CA SER A 42 -5.59 9.34 -8.20
C SER A 42 -5.13 9.07 -6.76
N VAL A 43 -5.69 9.77 -5.77
CA VAL A 43 -5.29 9.65 -4.35
C VAL A 43 -6.41 8.98 -3.55
N MET A 44 -6.04 7.95 -2.77
CA MET A 44 -6.93 7.28 -1.83
C MET A 44 -6.43 7.39 -0.39
N ARG A 45 -7.34 7.22 0.57
CA ARG A 45 -7.01 7.17 2.00
C ARG A 45 -6.88 5.73 2.47
N LEU A 46 -5.84 5.46 3.25
CA LEU A 46 -5.66 4.26 4.05
C LEU A 46 -5.79 4.65 5.52
N GLY A 47 -6.58 3.92 6.30
CA GLY A 47 -6.74 4.19 7.73
C GLY A 47 -8.15 3.98 8.27
N ASN A 48 -8.42 4.55 9.44
CA ASN A 48 -9.64 4.32 10.23
C ASN A 48 -10.51 5.58 10.38
N THR A 49 -10.30 6.60 9.54
CA THR A 49 -11.07 7.84 9.57
C THR A 49 -12.50 7.63 9.10
N ARG A 50 -13.45 8.38 9.67
CA ARG A 50 -14.89 8.25 9.42
C ARG A 50 -15.55 9.59 9.14
N HIS A 51 -16.60 9.56 8.33
CA HIS A 51 -17.53 10.67 8.20
C HIS A 51 -18.32 10.87 9.50
N ALA A 52 -18.97 12.02 9.65
CA ALA A 52 -19.89 12.28 10.78
C ALA A 52 -21.01 11.23 10.89
N SER A 53 -21.42 10.62 9.76
CA SER A 53 -22.40 9.52 9.72
C SER A 53 -21.87 8.18 10.23
N GLY A 54 -20.57 8.08 10.56
CA GLY A 54 -19.91 6.85 11.02
C GLY A 54 -19.32 5.97 9.92
N ASN A 55 -19.63 6.24 8.64
CA ASN A 55 -19.06 5.50 7.51
C ASN A 55 -17.56 5.78 7.35
N LEU A 56 -16.77 4.77 6.96
CA LEU A 56 -15.34 4.93 6.70
C LEU A 56 -15.08 5.86 5.50
N THR A 57 -14.07 6.71 5.64
CA THR A 57 -13.55 7.58 4.55
C THR A 57 -12.28 7.03 3.90
N ALA A 58 -11.78 5.91 4.43
CA ALA A 58 -10.51 5.31 4.07
C ALA A 58 -10.65 3.79 3.97
N LEU A 59 -9.79 3.17 3.16
CA LEU A 59 -9.66 1.73 3.13
C LEU A 59 -9.07 1.30 4.47
N PHE A 60 -9.87 0.56 5.24
CA PHE A 60 -9.52 0.11 6.57
C PHE A 60 -9.26 -1.39 6.57
N ALA A 61 -8.09 -1.79 7.04
CA ALA A 61 -7.76 -3.17 7.36
C ALA A 61 -7.48 -3.26 8.87
N LYS A 62 -7.99 -4.32 9.50
CA LYS A 62 -7.71 -4.65 10.90
C LYS A 62 -7.19 -6.07 10.96
N ASP A 63 -5.88 -6.19 10.85
CA ASP A 63 -5.19 -7.47 10.94
C ASP A 63 -4.52 -7.63 12.32
N PRO A 64 -4.38 -8.87 12.81
CA PRO A 64 -3.61 -9.13 14.02
C PRO A 64 -2.15 -8.72 13.80
N PRO A 65 -1.41 -8.40 14.87
CA PRO A 65 0.03 -8.19 14.78
C PRO A 65 0.72 -9.39 14.14
N LEU A 66 1.85 -9.13 13.48
CA LEU A 66 2.70 -10.21 12.97
C LEU A 66 3.12 -11.13 14.12
N PRO A 67 3.13 -12.46 13.90
CA PRO A 67 3.65 -13.38 14.91
C PRO A 67 5.14 -13.10 15.13
N ALA A 68 5.64 -13.41 16.33
CA ALA A 68 7.05 -13.20 16.69
C ALA A 68 8.02 -13.96 15.75
N SER A 69 7.57 -15.01 15.08
CA SER A 69 8.31 -15.76 14.05
C SER A 69 8.49 -15.02 12.72
N GLY A 70 7.91 -13.82 12.57
CA GLY A 70 8.31 -12.83 11.56
C GLY A 70 7.69 -12.97 10.17
N SER A 71 7.04 -14.09 9.83
CA SER A 71 6.42 -14.24 8.51
C SER A 71 4.93 -14.57 8.60
N PRO A 72 4.04 -13.65 8.19
CA PRO A 72 2.66 -14.01 7.99
C PRO A 72 2.53 -14.85 6.71
N GLN A 73 2.04 -16.08 6.87
CA GLN A 73 1.65 -16.92 5.74
C GLN A 73 0.31 -16.46 5.14
N TYR A 74 0.00 -16.92 3.93
CA TYR A 74 -1.34 -16.77 3.33
C TYR A 74 -2.42 -17.19 4.34
N ARG A 75 -3.39 -16.31 4.60
CA ARG A 75 -4.50 -16.60 5.49
C ARG A 75 -5.62 -17.26 4.69
N GLU A 76 -5.64 -18.58 4.67
CA GLU A 76 -6.62 -19.37 3.92
C GLU A 76 -8.06 -19.04 4.32
N ALA A 77 -8.33 -18.94 5.63
CA ALA A 77 -9.66 -18.62 6.16
C ALA A 77 -10.20 -17.27 5.62
N ASP A 78 -9.32 -16.30 5.40
CA ASP A 78 -9.70 -14.97 4.91
C ASP A 78 -9.54 -14.81 3.40
N ARG A 79 -8.93 -15.79 2.74
CA ARG A 79 -8.52 -15.77 1.33
C ARG A 79 -7.78 -14.49 0.94
N LYS A 80 -6.95 -13.97 1.85
CA LYS A 80 -6.21 -12.71 1.66
C LYS A 80 -4.71 -12.97 1.67
N PRO A 81 -3.96 -12.47 0.67
CA PRO A 81 -2.51 -12.48 0.72
C PRO A 81 -2.07 -11.52 1.84
N VAL A 82 -1.25 -12.03 2.78
CA VAL A 82 -0.69 -11.15 3.83
C VAL A 82 0.50 -10.37 3.30
N TRP A 83 1.29 -10.98 2.40
CA TRP A 83 2.29 -10.30 1.56
C TRP A 83 1.77 -10.15 0.15
N HIS A 84 1.87 -8.95 -0.40
CA HIS A 84 1.47 -8.68 -1.78
C HIS A 84 2.31 -7.55 -2.37
N THR A 85 2.31 -7.46 -3.70
CA THR A 85 2.58 -6.23 -4.42
C THR A 85 1.29 -5.79 -5.11
N ASP A 86 1.11 -4.48 -5.26
CA ASP A 86 -0.17 -3.89 -5.68
C ASP A 86 -0.54 -4.30 -7.11
N SER A 87 -1.80 -4.73 -7.29
CA SER A 87 -2.46 -4.87 -8.59
C SER A 87 -1.73 -5.71 -9.65
N THR A 88 -1.02 -6.77 -9.24
CA THR A 88 -0.35 -7.74 -10.16
C THR A 88 -1.28 -8.42 -11.16
N TYR A 89 -2.58 -8.44 -10.89
CA TYR A 89 -3.59 -8.99 -11.80
C TYR A 89 -3.80 -8.16 -13.07
N ARG A 90 -3.29 -6.92 -13.13
CA ARG A 90 -3.43 -6.04 -14.29
C ARG A 90 -2.46 -6.43 -15.40
N LYS A 91 -2.85 -6.17 -16.65
CA LYS A 91 -1.97 -6.34 -17.82
C LYS A 91 -0.70 -5.49 -17.74
N ARG A 92 -0.80 -4.30 -17.15
CA ARG A 92 0.31 -3.40 -16.85
C ARG A 92 0.23 -3.06 -15.35
N PRO A 93 0.88 -3.84 -14.47
CA PRO A 93 0.91 -3.54 -13.05
C PRO A 93 1.64 -2.22 -12.77
N PRO A 94 1.34 -1.54 -11.66
CA PRO A 94 2.11 -0.38 -11.20
C PRO A 94 3.57 -0.75 -10.96
N VAL A 95 4.49 0.15 -11.31
CA VAL A 95 5.92 -0.01 -11.02
C VAL A 95 6.28 0.39 -9.59
N GLY A 96 5.38 1.08 -8.89
CA GLY A 96 5.56 1.49 -7.50
C GLY A 96 4.33 2.17 -6.92
N SER A 97 4.37 2.37 -5.61
CA SER A 97 3.34 3.05 -4.82
C SER A 97 3.99 4.14 -3.96
N LEU A 98 3.33 5.29 -3.81
CA LEU A 98 3.79 6.38 -2.95
C LEU A 98 2.82 6.53 -1.78
N LEU A 99 3.36 6.44 -0.56
CA LEU A 99 2.59 6.49 0.69
C LEU A 99 2.97 7.74 1.49
N LEU A 100 1.99 8.58 1.81
CA LEU A 100 2.15 9.74 2.69
C LEU A 100 1.48 9.47 4.05
N CYS A 101 2.27 9.39 5.11
CA CYS A 101 1.74 9.27 6.46
C CYS A 101 1.20 10.62 6.95
N LYS A 102 -0.13 10.77 7.03
CA LYS A 102 -0.78 11.96 7.61
C LYS A 102 -0.92 11.87 9.13
N GLN A 103 -1.18 10.69 9.66
CA GLN A 103 -1.26 10.43 11.09
C GLN A 103 -0.88 8.98 11.38
N ALA A 104 0.11 8.77 12.25
CA ALA A 104 0.47 7.45 12.74
C ALA A 104 -0.29 7.12 14.04
N PRO A 105 -0.65 5.84 14.28
CA PRO A 105 -1.14 5.43 15.59
C PRO A 105 -0.01 5.50 16.65
N PRO A 106 -0.34 5.57 17.95
CA PRO A 106 0.68 5.56 19.02
C PRO A 106 1.47 4.24 19.09
N GLY A 107 0.97 3.17 18.48
CA GLY A 107 1.65 1.89 18.35
C GLY A 107 1.02 1.03 17.25
N GLY A 108 1.83 0.15 16.65
CA GLY A 108 1.44 -0.65 15.49
C GLY A 108 1.38 0.14 14.18
N GLY A 109 0.76 -0.43 13.15
CA GLY A 109 0.56 0.24 11.85
C GLY A 109 1.80 0.35 10.96
N ALA A 110 2.86 -0.41 11.27
CA ALA A 110 4.04 -0.48 10.41
C ALA A 110 3.70 -1.17 9.08
N THR A 111 4.25 -0.65 7.98
CA THR A 111 4.28 -1.34 6.69
C THR A 111 5.59 -2.08 6.58
N CYS A 112 5.52 -3.41 6.52
CA CYS A 112 6.68 -4.25 6.29
C CYS A 112 6.96 -4.37 4.79
N TRP A 113 8.23 -4.54 4.43
CA TRP A 113 8.70 -4.68 3.05
C TRP A 113 9.57 -5.93 2.94
N ALA A 114 9.58 -6.56 1.77
CA ALA A 114 10.44 -7.68 1.44
C ALA A 114 11.15 -7.40 0.11
N ASP A 115 12.45 -7.66 0.05
CA ASP A 115 13.24 -7.55 -1.16
C ASP A 115 13.15 -8.85 -1.96
N MET A 116 12.44 -8.80 -3.09
CA MET A 116 12.25 -9.99 -3.93
C MET A 116 13.47 -10.33 -4.79
N TYR A 117 14.38 -9.37 -5.04
CA TYR A 117 15.66 -9.69 -5.69
C TYR A 117 16.55 -10.46 -4.73
N GLY A 118 16.78 -9.91 -3.52
CA GLY A 118 17.53 -10.62 -2.48
C GLY A 118 16.92 -11.97 -2.10
N ALA A 119 15.58 -12.08 -2.10
CA ALA A 119 14.91 -13.36 -1.87
C ALA A 119 15.20 -14.39 -2.98
N PHE A 120 15.23 -13.97 -4.24
CA PHE A 120 15.56 -14.85 -5.37
C PHE A 120 17.04 -15.26 -5.34
N GLU A 121 17.95 -14.31 -5.09
CA GLU A 121 19.39 -14.55 -5.01
C GLU A 121 19.78 -15.50 -3.87
N ALA A 122 18.99 -15.54 -2.79
CA ALA A 122 19.20 -16.43 -1.66
C ALA A 122 18.76 -17.90 -1.90
N LEU A 123 18.06 -18.18 -3.00
CA LEU A 123 17.67 -19.55 -3.37
C LEU A 123 18.90 -20.33 -3.86
N ASP A 124 18.87 -21.66 -3.71
CA ASP A 124 19.85 -22.52 -4.36
C ASP A 124 19.71 -22.49 -5.89
N ALA A 125 20.79 -22.80 -6.60
CA ALA A 125 20.84 -22.70 -8.06
C ALA A 125 19.76 -23.54 -8.76
N ALA A 126 19.47 -24.74 -8.26
CA ALA A 126 18.46 -25.61 -8.88
C ALA A 126 17.05 -25.03 -8.73
N THR A 127 16.76 -24.34 -7.62
CA THR A 127 15.47 -23.66 -7.42
C THR A 127 15.35 -22.39 -8.27
N GLN A 128 16.44 -21.64 -8.49
CA GLN A 128 16.43 -20.44 -9.35
C GLN A 128 16.15 -20.77 -10.83
N GLU A 129 16.57 -21.94 -11.31
CA GLU A 129 16.43 -22.37 -12.70
C GLU A 129 15.09 -23.05 -13.04
N ARG A 130 14.22 -23.30 -12.05
CA ARG A 130 12.93 -23.99 -12.24
C ARG A 130 11.80 -23.03 -12.60
#